data_AF-A0A2E7RBU4-F1
#
_entry.id   AF-A0A2E7RBU4-F1
#
_cell.length_a   1.000
_cell.length_b   1.000
_cell.length_c   1.000
_cell.angle_alpha   90.00
_cell.angle_beta   90.00
_cell.angle_gamma   90.00
#
_symmetry.space_group_name_H-M   'P 1'
#
loop_
_entity.id
_entity.type
_entity.pdbx_description
1 polymer ?
#
loop_
_entity_poly.entity_id
_entity_poly.type
_entity_poly.pdbx_seq_one_letter_code
_entity_poly.pdbx_strand_id
1 'polypeptide(L)'
;MKMRKQGPRANQGWIFDGLLKLTDNEDILHPGMMGNRLERGFKYGDMERVFERVKGRRSFPKEWARAAAKQEKLADAAYDTDRQITAGQHYHRAALYWGRVQHLIPVDGNPRKIAAHASVIRCYNRMMEIHGDSVTRFEVDIGDGENVYCLFHAAPGNGPKPTVLYLPGMDAIKEDFPNPYNNEFVRRGMNICVMDGPGQGECNINQVWQTIGKYAAAGKCVMDVLVARDDVDSGKIGIFGTSMGSRYSVEVAAYDERVKCCVGQMANVCPTDVIFNQAQPNFKRIYMYMTNIDDEAEFDTYADEMDDFFFSAGDNLKAPYLLVAGELDELCPPDDVEKWINRLKCPKELWMYEDVFHPMGEVTPDIYPAIADWILETLNNGRPDDHDVREYREP
;
A
#
# COMPACT_ATOMS: atom_id res chain seq x y z
N MET A 1 5.68 -22.63 -26.07
CA MET A 1 5.07 -21.63 -25.16
C MET A 1 3.60 -21.99 -24.98
N LYS A 2 3.22 -22.64 -23.87
CA LYS A 2 1.80 -22.92 -23.59
C LYS A 2 1.12 -21.56 -23.39
N MET A 3 0.23 -21.17 -24.31
CA MET A 3 -0.61 -19.99 -24.08
C MET A 3 -1.44 -20.26 -22.84
N ARG A 4 -1.23 -19.47 -21.77
CA ARG A 4 -2.03 -19.52 -20.53
C ARG A 4 -3.51 -19.42 -20.89
N LYS A 5 -4.35 -20.28 -20.29
CA LYS A 5 -5.81 -20.15 -20.39
C LYS A 5 -6.19 -18.79 -19.79
N GLN A 6 -6.99 -18.02 -20.51
CA GLN A 6 -7.61 -16.84 -19.90
C GLN A 6 -8.61 -17.32 -18.85
N GLY A 7 -8.57 -16.72 -17.65
CA GLY A 7 -9.46 -17.10 -16.56
C GLY A 7 -10.95 -16.97 -16.92
N PRO A 8 -11.84 -17.56 -16.10
CA PRO A 8 -13.29 -17.43 -16.28
C PRO A 8 -13.69 -15.94 -16.42
N ARG A 9 -14.66 -15.65 -17.29
CA ARG A 9 -15.19 -14.29 -17.57
C ARG A 9 -14.24 -13.27 -18.22
N ALA A 10 -13.05 -13.67 -18.70
CA ALA A 10 -12.15 -12.79 -19.45
C ALA A 10 -12.81 -12.12 -20.69
N ASN A 11 -13.92 -12.69 -21.18
CA ASN A 11 -14.71 -12.18 -22.31
C ASN A 11 -15.91 -11.28 -21.92
N GLN A 12 -16.19 -11.07 -20.63
CA GLN A 12 -17.27 -10.18 -20.17
C GLN A 12 -16.83 -8.71 -20.01
N GLY A 13 -15.67 -8.34 -20.55
CA GLY A 13 -15.12 -6.99 -20.45
C GLY A 13 -16.04 -5.89 -20.99
N TRP A 14 -17.03 -6.20 -21.82
CA TRP A 14 -17.92 -5.21 -22.43
C TRP A 14 -18.82 -4.48 -21.43
N ILE A 15 -19.27 -5.13 -20.34
CA ILE A 15 -20.09 -4.47 -19.29
C ILE A 15 -19.21 -3.49 -18.53
N PHE A 16 -18.04 -3.95 -18.10
CA PHE A 16 -17.06 -3.15 -17.38
C PHE A 16 -16.54 -1.98 -18.21
N ASP A 17 -16.19 -2.23 -19.47
CA ASP A 17 -15.82 -1.20 -20.44
C ASP A 17 -16.98 -0.24 -20.74
N GLY A 18 -18.23 -0.70 -20.59
CA GLY A 18 -19.43 0.12 -20.66
C GLY A 18 -19.53 1.06 -19.46
N LEU A 19 -19.44 0.54 -18.23
CA LEU A 19 -19.47 1.33 -16.99
C LEU A 19 -18.35 2.38 -16.97
N LEU A 20 -17.12 1.99 -17.31
CA LEU A 20 -15.98 2.91 -17.39
C LEU A 20 -16.15 4.05 -18.41
N LYS A 21 -17.06 3.93 -19.39
CA LYS A 21 -17.37 5.01 -20.33
C LYS A 21 -18.47 5.94 -19.81
N LEU A 22 -19.19 5.55 -18.76
CA LEU A 22 -20.26 6.35 -18.17
C LEU A 22 -19.74 7.33 -17.11
N THR A 23 -18.46 7.26 -16.76
CA THR A 23 -17.83 8.14 -15.77
C THR A 23 -16.55 8.76 -16.30
N ASP A 24 -16.22 9.92 -15.72
CA ASP A 24 -15.03 10.69 -16.07
C ASP A 24 -13.77 10.19 -15.34
N ASN A 25 -13.89 9.18 -14.47
CA ASN A 25 -12.80 8.65 -13.65
C ASN A 25 -13.05 7.19 -13.18
N GLU A 26 -12.15 6.70 -12.31
CA GLU A 26 -12.18 5.37 -11.69
C GLU A 26 -13.19 5.23 -10.52
N ASP A 27 -13.87 6.30 -10.09
CA ASP A 27 -14.72 6.30 -8.90
C ASP A 27 -15.99 5.43 -9.07
N ILE A 28 -16.36 5.07 -10.30
CA ILE A 28 -17.50 4.15 -10.52
C ILE A 28 -17.30 2.76 -9.89
N LEU A 29 -16.04 2.37 -9.70
CA LEU A 29 -15.67 1.11 -9.07
C LEU A 29 -15.12 1.32 -7.67
N HIS A 30 -14.44 2.44 -7.45
CA HIS A 30 -13.80 2.73 -6.19
C HIS A 30 -14.09 4.18 -5.80
N PRO A 31 -15.31 4.49 -5.34
CA PRO A 31 -15.63 5.81 -4.81
C PRO A 31 -14.55 6.30 -3.85
N GLY A 32 -14.05 7.52 -4.09
CA GLY A 32 -12.95 8.10 -3.31
C GLY A 32 -11.55 7.88 -3.91
N MET A 33 -11.35 6.98 -4.88
CA MET A 33 -10.02 6.69 -5.45
C MET A 33 -9.27 7.96 -5.89
N MET A 34 -9.98 8.94 -6.45
CA MET A 34 -9.38 10.23 -6.82
C MET A 34 -8.72 10.96 -5.64
N GLY A 35 -9.41 11.06 -4.49
CA GLY A 35 -8.87 11.70 -3.29
C GLY A 35 -7.62 11.00 -2.77
N ASN A 36 -7.64 9.67 -2.76
CA ASN A 36 -6.48 8.88 -2.35
C ASN A 36 -5.27 9.10 -3.28
N ARG A 37 -5.50 9.15 -4.60
CA ARG A 37 -4.46 9.46 -5.58
C ARG A 37 -3.89 10.86 -5.38
N LEU A 38 -4.73 11.85 -5.11
CA LEU A 38 -4.28 13.23 -4.89
C LEU A 38 -3.32 13.32 -3.69
N GLU A 39 -3.66 12.67 -2.58
CA GLU A 39 -2.82 12.68 -1.38
C GLU A 39 -1.44 12.05 -1.64
N ARG A 40 -1.43 10.93 -2.36
CA ARG A 40 -0.19 10.25 -2.80
C ARG A 40 0.66 11.07 -3.76
N GLY A 41 0.13 12.16 -4.34
CA GLY A 41 0.88 13.11 -5.17
C GLY A 41 0.53 13.08 -6.65
N PHE A 42 -0.51 12.32 -7.06
CA PHE A 42 -1.09 12.47 -8.39
C PHE A 42 -1.64 13.89 -8.57
N LYS A 43 -1.74 14.35 -9.81
CA LYS A 43 -2.31 15.67 -10.12
C LYS A 43 -3.64 15.52 -10.83
N TYR A 44 -4.67 16.22 -10.32
CA TYR A 44 -6.03 16.20 -10.87
C TYR A 44 -6.05 16.36 -12.40
N GLY A 45 -5.45 17.43 -12.91
CA GLY A 45 -5.41 17.68 -14.36
C GLY A 45 -4.56 16.70 -15.18
N ASP A 46 -3.71 15.86 -14.58
CA ASP A 46 -3.13 14.72 -15.29
C ASP A 46 -4.11 13.56 -15.37
N MET A 47 -4.78 13.27 -14.25
CA MET A 47 -5.76 12.20 -14.16
C MET A 47 -6.94 12.43 -15.09
N GLU A 48 -7.49 13.65 -15.14
CA GLU A 48 -8.52 14.03 -16.13
C GLU A 48 -8.09 13.69 -17.56
N ARG A 49 -6.88 14.10 -17.96
CA ARG A 49 -6.34 13.82 -19.30
C ARG A 49 -6.13 12.34 -19.59
N VAL A 50 -5.87 11.53 -18.56
CA VAL A 50 -5.79 10.07 -18.69
C VAL A 50 -7.19 9.51 -18.92
N PHE A 51 -8.14 9.84 -18.05
CA PHE A 51 -9.48 9.27 -18.07
C PHE A 51 -10.32 9.70 -19.29
N GLU A 52 -10.18 10.94 -19.77
CA GLU A 52 -10.79 11.39 -21.04
C GLU A 52 -10.43 10.48 -22.24
N ARG A 53 -9.23 9.89 -22.22
CA ARG A 53 -8.69 9.03 -23.29
C ARG A 53 -9.00 7.57 -23.08
N VAL A 54 -9.35 7.16 -21.86
CA VAL A 54 -9.74 5.78 -21.56
C VAL A 54 -11.05 5.48 -22.30
N LYS A 55 -11.06 4.34 -23.01
CA LYS A 55 -12.24 3.82 -23.74
C LYS A 55 -12.64 2.44 -23.24
N GLY A 56 -12.10 2.03 -22.10
CA GLY A 56 -12.24 0.70 -21.52
C GLY A 56 -10.92 0.22 -20.92
N ARG A 57 -10.99 -0.91 -20.21
CA ARG A 57 -9.91 -1.43 -19.36
C ARG A 57 -8.57 -1.58 -20.07
N ARG A 58 -8.60 -2.07 -21.31
CA ARG A 58 -7.39 -2.32 -22.13
C ARG A 58 -6.63 -1.05 -22.50
N SER A 59 -7.28 0.12 -22.41
CA SER A 59 -6.64 1.41 -22.71
C SER A 59 -5.89 2.02 -21.52
N PHE A 60 -6.21 1.65 -20.28
CA PHE A 60 -5.56 2.23 -19.09
C PHE A 60 -4.04 2.15 -19.11
N PRO A 61 -3.39 0.99 -19.36
CA PRO A 61 -1.93 0.93 -19.31
C PRO A 61 -1.27 1.86 -20.33
N LYS A 62 -1.91 2.04 -21.50
CA LYS A 62 -1.39 2.90 -22.56
C LYS A 62 -1.53 4.39 -22.18
N GLU A 63 -2.67 4.79 -21.64
CA GLU A 63 -2.90 6.19 -21.31
C GLU A 63 -2.15 6.62 -20.04
N TRP A 64 -1.99 5.74 -19.05
CA TRP A 64 -1.05 5.95 -17.94
C TRP A 64 0.40 6.06 -18.42
N ALA A 65 0.86 5.16 -19.32
CA ALA A 65 2.20 5.23 -19.88
C ALA A 65 2.44 6.55 -20.65
N ARG A 66 1.43 7.04 -21.38
CA ARG A 66 1.49 8.34 -22.05
C ARG A 66 1.67 9.49 -21.05
N ALA A 67 0.92 9.48 -19.96
CA ALA A 67 1.04 10.49 -18.92
C ALA A 67 2.41 10.43 -18.24
N ALA A 68 2.88 9.23 -17.89
CA ALA A 68 4.16 8.98 -17.27
C ALA A 68 5.32 9.51 -18.14
N ALA A 69 5.39 9.10 -19.41
CA ALA A 69 6.41 9.54 -20.36
C ALA A 69 6.40 11.07 -20.57
N LYS A 70 5.22 11.71 -20.52
CA LYS A 70 5.13 13.17 -20.57
C LYS A 70 5.76 13.81 -19.34
N GLN A 71 5.47 13.31 -18.13
CA GLN A 71 6.07 13.84 -16.90
C GLN A 71 7.58 13.60 -16.88
N GLU A 72 8.04 12.43 -17.28
CA GLU A 72 9.47 12.11 -17.37
C GLU A 72 10.21 13.08 -18.30
N LYS A 73 9.67 13.35 -19.50
CA LYS A 73 10.25 14.34 -20.41
C LYS A 73 10.31 15.76 -19.82
N LEU A 74 9.31 16.16 -19.05
CA LEU A 74 9.31 17.45 -18.36
C LEU A 74 10.34 17.47 -17.22
N ALA A 75 10.52 16.34 -16.54
CA ALA A 75 11.53 16.18 -15.50
C ALA A 75 12.94 16.33 -16.09
N ASP A 76 13.24 15.60 -17.17
CA ASP A 76 14.53 15.65 -17.86
C ASP A 76 14.85 17.08 -18.32
N ALA A 77 13.91 17.76 -18.97
CA ALA A 77 14.11 19.14 -19.43
C ALA A 77 14.36 20.13 -18.27
N ALA A 78 13.73 19.91 -17.11
CA ALA A 78 13.98 20.70 -15.91
C ALA A 78 15.36 20.37 -15.29
N TYR A 79 15.72 19.09 -15.23
CA TYR A 79 16.99 18.61 -14.71
C TYR A 79 18.17 19.15 -15.53
N ASP A 80 18.08 19.07 -16.86
CA ASP A 80 19.09 19.55 -17.80
C ASP A 80 19.30 21.08 -17.74
N THR A 81 18.36 21.81 -17.14
CA THR A 81 18.43 23.27 -16.95
C THR A 81 18.60 23.67 -15.48
N ASP A 82 19.05 22.73 -14.64
CA ASP A 82 19.31 22.88 -13.20
C ASP A 82 18.10 23.36 -12.37
N ARG A 83 16.89 23.00 -12.79
CA ARG A 83 15.64 23.30 -12.08
C ARG A 83 15.22 22.12 -11.21
N GLN A 84 16.05 21.80 -10.22
CA GLN A 84 15.96 20.56 -9.43
C GLN A 84 14.59 20.35 -8.75
N ILE A 85 14.00 21.40 -8.16
CA ILE A 85 12.67 21.31 -7.52
C ILE A 85 11.60 20.87 -8.55
N THR A 86 11.61 21.49 -9.73
CA THR A 86 10.67 21.14 -10.81
C THR A 86 10.93 19.74 -11.34
N ALA A 87 12.20 19.37 -11.54
CA ALA A 87 12.59 18.04 -12.00
C ALA A 87 12.11 16.95 -11.04
N GLY A 88 12.39 17.08 -9.75
CA GLY A 88 11.99 16.12 -8.73
C GLY A 88 10.48 15.91 -8.69
N GLN A 89 9.69 16.98 -8.76
CA GLN A 89 8.22 16.88 -8.73
C GLN A 89 7.68 16.12 -9.94
N HIS A 90 8.29 16.32 -11.11
CA HIS A 90 7.92 15.60 -12.33
C HIS A 90 8.39 14.15 -12.32
N TYR A 91 9.60 13.86 -11.82
CA TYR A 91 10.09 12.49 -11.65
C TYR A 91 9.22 11.68 -10.68
N HIS A 92 8.81 12.27 -9.54
CA HIS A 92 7.87 11.62 -8.62
C HIS A 92 6.55 11.25 -9.30
N ARG A 93 5.92 12.21 -10.01
CA ARG A 93 4.69 11.96 -10.77
C ARG A 93 4.89 10.89 -11.85
N ALA A 94 6.01 10.93 -12.56
CA ALA A 94 6.33 9.92 -13.56
C ALA A 94 6.42 8.51 -12.93
N ALA A 95 7.07 8.38 -11.77
CA ALA A 95 7.16 7.11 -11.04
C ALA A 95 5.77 6.58 -10.64
N LEU A 96 4.91 7.42 -10.05
CA LEU A 96 3.53 7.04 -9.68
C LEU A 96 2.73 6.54 -10.90
N TYR A 97 2.87 7.22 -12.04
CA TYR A 97 2.11 6.89 -13.25
C TYR A 97 2.64 5.63 -13.94
N TRP A 98 3.98 5.44 -13.97
CA TRP A 98 4.57 4.17 -14.39
C TRP A 98 4.18 3.02 -13.47
N GLY A 99 4.04 3.28 -12.16
CA GLY A 99 3.54 2.32 -11.18
C GLY A 99 2.13 1.81 -11.51
N ARG A 100 1.25 2.69 -12.00
CA ARG A 100 -0.07 2.27 -12.51
C ARG A 100 0.03 1.34 -13.71
N VAL A 101 0.95 1.61 -14.65
CA VAL A 101 1.16 0.73 -15.81
C VAL A 101 1.64 -0.65 -15.36
N GLN A 102 2.60 -0.71 -14.43
CA GLN A 102 3.12 -1.95 -13.85
C GLN A 102 2.00 -2.75 -13.18
N HIS A 103 1.22 -2.11 -12.30
CA HIS A 103 0.17 -2.76 -11.53
C HIS A 103 -0.94 -3.34 -12.43
N LEU A 104 -1.36 -2.61 -13.47
CA LEU A 104 -2.42 -3.04 -14.39
C LEU A 104 -2.06 -4.26 -15.26
N ILE A 105 -0.83 -4.79 -15.17
CA ILE A 105 -0.35 -5.97 -15.88
C ILE A 105 0.08 -7.04 -14.85
N PRO A 106 -0.87 -7.84 -14.32
CA PRO A 106 -0.58 -8.89 -13.34
C PRO A 106 -0.13 -10.19 -14.05
N VAL A 107 0.99 -10.12 -14.78
CA VAL A 107 1.54 -11.25 -15.53
C VAL A 107 3.05 -11.27 -15.38
N ASP A 108 3.56 -12.36 -14.84
CA ASP A 108 5.00 -12.58 -14.63
C ASP A 108 5.73 -12.61 -15.97
N GLY A 109 6.95 -12.07 -16.00
CA GLY A 109 7.77 -12.01 -17.19
C GLY A 109 7.22 -11.12 -18.33
N ASN A 110 6.12 -10.39 -18.13
CA ASN A 110 5.56 -9.55 -19.18
C ASN A 110 6.51 -8.37 -19.51
N PRO A 111 7.01 -8.25 -20.77
CA PRO A 111 7.99 -7.23 -21.11
C PRO A 111 7.51 -5.79 -20.86
N ARG A 112 6.20 -5.52 -20.96
CA ARG A 112 5.63 -4.20 -20.69
C ARG A 112 5.61 -3.88 -19.19
N LYS A 113 5.33 -4.89 -18.36
CA LYS A 113 5.40 -4.74 -16.90
C LYS A 113 6.84 -4.46 -16.46
N ILE A 114 7.79 -5.26 -16.95
CA ILE A 114 9.22 -5.10 -16.65
C ILE A 114 9.71 -3.71 -17.08
N ALA A 115 9.35 -3.27 -18.29
CA ALA A 115 9.72 -1.93 -18.77
C ALA A 115 9.08 -0.80 -17.96
N ALA A 116 7.81 -0.96 -17.52
CA ALA A 116 7.15 0.00 -16.64
C ALA A 116 7.83 0.07 -15.28
N HIS A 117 8.14 -1.09 -14.67
CA HIS A 117 8.87 -1.16 -13.41
C HIS A 117 10.25 -0.50 -13.49
N ALA A 118 11.03 -0.81 -14.53
CA ALA A 118 12.32 -0.15 -14.76
C ALA A 118 12.18 1.38 -14.89
N SER A 119 11.02 1.87 -15.36
CA SER A 119 10.72 3.30 -15.44
C SER A 119 10.29 3.89 -14.10
N VAL A 120 9.59 3.14 -13.25
CA VAL A 120 9.36 3.50 -11.84
C VAL A 120 10.69 3.72 -11.14
N ILE A 121 11.57 2.71 -11.14
CA ILE A 121 12.86 2.76 -10.46
C ILE A 121 13.74 3.89 -11.00
N ARG A 122 13.82 4.06 -12.33
CA ARG A 122 14.59 5.15 -12.95
C ARG A 122 14.09 6.52 -12.49
N CYS A 123 12.78 6.77 -12.54
CA CYS A 123 12.23 8.07 -12.16
C CYS A 123 12.37 8.32 -10.65
N TYR A 124 12.10 7.31 -9.83
CA TYR A 124 12.20 7.46 -8.38
C TYR A 124 13.64 7.67 -7.91
N ASN A 125 14.62 6.98 -8.52
CA ASN A 125 16.04 7.21 -8.25
C ASN A 125 16.48 8.65 -8.58
N ARG A 126 16.05 9.21 -9.72
CA ARG A 126 16.31 10.62 -10.05
C ARG A 126 15.68 11.59 -9.06
N MET A 127 14.49 11.26 -8.55
CA MET A 127 13.85 12.04 -7.50
C MET A 127 14.63 11.96 -6.17
N MET A 128 15.16 10.79 -5.81
CA MET A 128 16.01 10.60 -4.63
C MET A 128 17.34 11.36 -4.74
N GLU A 129 18.00 11.34 -5.91
CA GLU A 129 19.22 12.14 -6.17
C GLU A 129 19.01 13.63 -5.84
N ILE A 130 17.81 14.16 -6.09
CA ILE A 130 17.43 15.55 -5.81
C ILE A 130 17.12 15.78 -4.33
N HIS A 131 16.53 14.79 -3.66
CA HIS A 131 16.20 14.84 -2.24
C HIS A 131 17.39 14.53 -1.31
N GLY A 132 18.51 14.03 -1.85
CA GLY A 132 19.66 13.62 -1.06
C GLY A 132 19.30 12.56 -0.02
N ASP A 133 19.86 12.67 1.18
CA ASP A 133 19.73 11.67 2.25
C ASP A 133 18.34 11.60 2.91
N SER A 134 17.40 12.45 2.50
CA SER A 134 16.03 12.45 3.06
C SER A 134 15.17 11.28 2.56
N VAL A 135 15.53 10.67 1.43
CA VAL A 135 14.89 9.44 0.92
C VAL A 135 15.97 8.50 0.40
N THR A 136 16.08 7.30 0.99
CA THR A 136 17.08 6.31 0.59
C THR A 136 16.43 4.96 0.29
N ARG A 137 17.07 4.16 -0.57
CA ARG A 137 16.63 2.80 -0.91
C ARG A 137 17.62 1.78 -0.35
N PHE A 138 17.10 0.67 0.16
CA PHE A 138 17.90 -0.49 0.57
C PHE A 138 17.16 -1.79 0.30
N GLU A 139 17.90 -2.89 0.32
CA GLU A 139 17.40 -4.25 0.12
C GLU A 139 17.67 -5.06 1.39
N VAL A 140 16.77 -5.98 1.70
CA VAL A 140 16.85 -6.81 2.90
C VAL A 140 16.74 -8.27 2.48
N ASP A 141 17.78 -9.04 2.80
CA ASP A 141 17.80 -10.49 2.62
C ASP A 141 16.81 -11.14 3.61
N ILE A 142 15.90 -11.95 3.06
CA ILE A 142 14.88 -12.68 3.82
C ILE A 142 15.11 -14.20 3.82
N GLY A 143 16.28 -14.64 3.34
CA GLY A 143 16.64 -16.05 3.18
C GLY A 143 16.37 -16.58 1.77
N ASP A 144 16.92 -17.78 1.50
CA ASP A 144 16.71 -18.52 0.24
C ASP A 144 17.06 -17.75 -1.05
N GLY A 145 17.92 -16.73 -0.94
CA GLY A 145 18.31 -15.87 -2.06
C GLY A 145 17.26 -14.86 -2.48
N GLU A 146 16.23 -14.65 -1.66
CA GLU A 146 15.17 -13.68 -1.86
C GLU A 146 15.45 -12.39 -1.06
N ASN A 147 15.09 -11.25 -1.64
CA ASN A 147 15.18 -9.95 -0.99
C ASN A 147 13.82 -9.24 -0.99
N VAL A 148 13.56 -8.46 0.05
CA VAL A 148 12.56 -7.38 0.00
C VAL A 148 13.21 -6.03 -0.21
N TYR A 149 12.42 -5.07 -0.70
CA TYR A 149 12.92 -3.79 -1.19
C TYR A 149 12.25 -2.65 -0.42
N CYS A 150 13.05 -1.74 0.12
CA CYS A 150 12.57 -0.71 1.03
C CYS A 150 12.95 0.70 0.59
N LEU A 151 12.06 1.65 0.87
CA LEU A 151 12.33 3.09 0.82
C LEU A 151 12.24 3.66 2.24
N PHE A 152 13.28 4.38 2.66
CA PHE A 152 13.36 5.04 3.96
C PHE A 152 13.30 6.55 3.78
N HIS A 153 12.27 7.17 4.33
CA HIS A 153 12.14 8.62 4.40
C HIS A 153 12.58 9.08 5.80
N ALA A 154 13.70 9.79 5.85
CA ALA A 154 14.30 10.27 7.10
C ALA A 154 13.63 11.56 7.57
N ALA A 155 13.27 11.62 8.84
CA ALA A 155 12.85 12.87 9.47
C ALA A 155 14.03 13.83 9.64
N PRO A 156 13.84 15.15 9.46
CA PRO A 156 14.91 16.12 9.63
C PRO A 156 15.40 16.19 11.08
N GLY A 157 16.65 16.62 11.23
CA GLY A 157 17.31 16.85 12.52
C GLY A 157 18.14 15.66 13.01
N ASN A 158 18.91 15.88 14.07
CA ASN A 158 19.91 14.92 14.55
C ASN A 158 19.31 13.87 15.50
N GLY A 159 20.02 12.75 15.61
CA GLY A 159 19.74 11.69 16.58
C GLY A 159 18.60 10.75 16.19
N PRO A 160 18.44 9.64 16.92
CA PRO A 160 17.45 8.61 16.63
C PRO A 160 16.02 9.14 16.70
N LYS A 161 15.16 8.70 15.78
CA LYS A 161 13.77 9.14 15.67
C LYS A 161 12.78 7.97 15.81
N PRO A 162 11.56 8.23 16.32
CA PRO A 162 10.47 7.28 16.17
C PRO A 162 10.30 6.92 14.69
N THR A 163 10.01 5.65 14.40
CA THR A 163 10.01 5.14 13.03
C THR A 163 8.74 4.34 12.76
N VAL A 164 8.14 4.54 11.59
CA VAL A 164 6.98 3.77 11.14
C VAL A 164 7.39 2.83 10.02
N LEU A 165 7.14 1.53 10.18
CA LEU A 165 7.16 0.59 9.06
C LEU A 165 5.79 0.61 8.38
N TYR A 166 5.73 1.02 7.13
CA TYR A 166 4.52 1.07 6.32
C TYR A 166 4.42 -0.15 5.41
N LEU A 167 3.24 -0.78 5.42
CA LEU A 167 2.90 -1.95 4.62
C LEU A 167 1.82 -1.59 3.59
N PRO A 168 2.15 -1.55 2.28
CA PRO A 168 1.20 -1.24 1.24
C PRO A 168 0.10 -2.31 1.11
N GLY A 169 -1.04 -1.93 0.53
CA GLY A 169 -2.05 -2.88 0.07
C GLY A 169 -1.58 -3.71 -1.13
N MET A 170 -2.36 -4.71 -1.54
CA MET A 170 -1.98 -5.62 -2.64
C MET A 170 -1.81 -4.92 -4.00
N ASP A 171 -2.51 -3.80 -4.21
CA ASP A 171 -2.52 -3.04 -5.47
C ASP A 171 -1.54 -1.85 -5.48
N ALA A 172 -0.65 -1.81 -4.50
CA ALA A 172 0.30 -0.74 -4.28
C ALA A 172 1.76 -1.21 -4.37
N ILE A 173 2.64 -0.24 -4.57
CA ILE A 173 4.10 -0.41 -4.55
C ILE A 173 4.71 0.59 -3.57
N LYS A 174 5.93 0.34 -3.11
CA LYS A 174 6.63 1.20 -2.14
C LYS A 174 6.76 2.66 -2.59
N GLU A 175 6.74 2.95 -3.89
CA GLU A 175 6.79 4.31 -4.41
C GLU A 175 5.46 5.08 -4.31
N ASP A 176 4.34 4.42 -4.00
CA ASP A 176 3.02 5.06 -3.96
C ASP A 176 2.80 5.94 -2.72
N PHE A 177 3.40 5.59 -1.60
CA PHE A 177 3.20 6.25 -0.30
C PHE A 177 4.46 6.11 0.55
N PRO A 178 4.86 7.13 1.31
CA PRO A 178 4.25 8.45 1.41
C PRO A 178 4.63 9.38 0.26
N ASN A 179 3.87 10.45 0.07
CA ASN A 179 4.26 11.53 -0.82
C ASN A 179 5.48 12.26 -0.24
N PRO A 180 6.67 12.25 -0.88
CA PRO A 180 7.88 12.87 -0.33
C PRO A 180 7.74 14.40 -0.17
N TYR A 181 6.81 15.04 -0.89
CA TYR A 181 6.53 16.48 -0.78
C TYR A 181 5.43 16.83 0.24
N ASN A 182 4.66 15.84 0.70
CA ASN A 182 3.58 15.98 1.68
C ASN A 182 3.58 14.82 2.67
N ASN A 183 4.70 14.60 3.35
CA ASN A 183 4.86 13.47 4.26
C ASN A 183 4.51 13.87 5.71
N GLU A 184 3.34 13.42 6.18
CA GLU A 184 2.82 13.73 7.52
C GLU A 184 3.67 13.18 8.67
N PHE A 185 4.42 12.09 8.45
CA PHE A 185 5.28 11.47 9.47
C PHE A 185 6.59 12.24 9.63
N VAL A 186 7.27 12.53 8.52
CA VAL A 186 8.53 13.28 8.49
C VAL A 186 8.35 14.67 9.07
N ARG A 187 7.23 15.34 8.78
CA ARG A 187 6.90 16.67 9.35
C ARG A 187 6.69 16.64 10.87
N ARG A 188 6.35 15.49 11.44
CA ARG A 188 6.20 15.25 12.89
C ARG A 188 7.46 14.70 13.55
N GLY A 189 8.57 14.62 12.82
CA GLY A 189 9.84 14.12 13.34
C GLY A 189 9.92 12.60 13.43
N MET A 190 9.09 11.87 12.66
CA MET A 190 9.14 10.42 12.55
C MET A 190 9.73 9.98 11.21
N ASN A 191 10.63 9.00 11.22
CA ASN A 191 11.03 8.31 10.01
C ASN A 191 9.87 7.43 9.53
N ILE A 192 9.82 7.15 8.23
CA ILE A 192 8.92 6.15 7.68
C ILE A 192 9.62 5.29 6.64
N CYS A 193 9.56 3.97 6.84
CA CYS A 193 10.12 2.94 5.97
C CYS A 193 8.98 2.21 5.27
N VAL A 194 9.04 2.09 3.96
CA VAL A 194 8.00 1.48 3.13
C VAL A 194 8.60 0.25 2.48
N MET A 195 7.94 -0.91 2.56
CA MET A 195 8.45 -2.15 1.94
C MET A 195 7.55 -2.62 0.80
N ASP A 196 8.16 -3.02 -0.31
CA ASP A 196 7.56 -4.01 -1.20
C ASP A 196 7.79 -5.38 -0.56
N GLY A 197 6.76 -5.96 0.06
CA GLY A 197 6.82 -7.30 0.63
C GLY A 197 6.64 -8.40 -0.42
N PRO A 198 6.69 -9.69 -0.02
CA PRO A 198 6.47 -10.80 -0.93
C PRO A 198 5.16 -10.64 -1.72
N GLY A 199 5.21 -10.91 -3.02
CA GLY A 199 4.09 -10.75 -3.94
C GLY A 199 3.83 -9.31 -4.42
N GLN A 200 4.49 -8.29 -3.86
CA GLN A 200 4.27 -6.88 -4.21
C GLN A 200 5.40 -6.28 -5.05
N GLY A 201 5.09 -5.22 -5.79
CA GLY A 201 6.08 -4.33 -6.44
C GLY A 201 7.32 -5.01 -7.02
N GLU A 202 8.48 -4.66 -6.48
CA GLU A 202 9.79 -5.17 -6.89
C GLU A 202 10.04 -6.64 -6.48
N CYS A 203 9.49 -7.09 -5.35
CA CYS A 203 9.50 -8.52 -4.97
C CYS A 203 8.84 -9.38 -6.04
N ASN A 204 7.69 -8.94 -6.54
CA ASN A 204 6.95 -9.62 -7.59
C ASN A 204 7.67 -9.66 -8.94
N ILE A 205 8.46 -8.62 -9.26
CA ILE A 205 9.32 -8.60 -10.46
C ILE A 205 10.47 -9.62 -10.32
N ASN A 206 10.95 -9.81 -9.10
CA ASN A 206 12.03 -10.73 -8.77
C ASN A 206 11.54 -12.10 -8.28
N GLN A 207 10.28 -12.44 -8.56
CA GLN A 207 9.67 -13.74 -8.25
C GLN A 207 9.69 -14.14 -6.76
N VAL A 208 9.73 -13.15 -5.86
CA VAL A 208 9.52 -13.35 -4.42
C VAL A 208 8.02 -13.39 -4.18
N TRP A 209 7.45 -14.59 -4.22
CA TRP A 209 6.00 -14.82 -4.12
C TRP A 209 5.51 -14.79 -2.68
N GLN A 210 4.26 -14.37 -2.49
CA GLN A 210 3.58 -14.42 -1.19
C GLN A 210 3.18 -15.85 -0.84
N THR A 211 3.48 -16.27 0.38
CA THR A 211 2.99 -17.51 1.00
C THR A 211 2.54 -17.23 2.44
N ILE A 212 1.84 -18.18 3.05
CA ILE A 212 1.37 -18.06 4.44
C ILE A 212 2.54 -17.73 5.38
N GLY A 213 2.38 -16.67 6.18
CA GLY A 213 3.37 -16.19 7.16
C GLY A 213 4.64 -15.54 6.59
N LYS A 214 4.86 -15.58 5.27
CA LYS A 214 6.10 -15.05 4.67
C LYS A 214 6.21 -13.53 4.77
N TYR A 215 5.09 -12.82 4.68
CA TYR A 215 5.08 -11.36 4.86
C TYR A 215 5.51 -10.97 6.28
N ALA A 216 5.02 -11.68 7.30
CA ALA A 216 5.42 -11.47 8.69
C ALA A 216 6.92 -11.73 8.90
N ALA A 217 7.45 -12.82 8.32
CA ALA A 217 8.87 -13.14 8.37
C ALA A 217 9.73 -12.07 7.69
N ALA A 218 9.33 -11.61 6.51
CA ALA A 218 10.02 -10.53 5.79
C ALA A 218 9.99 -9.20 6.58
N GLY A 219 8.84 -8.86 7.17
CA GLY A 219 8.70 -7.69 8.04
C GLY A 219 9.67 -7.74 9.23
N LYS A 220 9.87 -8.92 9.84
CA LYS A 220 10.85 -9.12 10.92
C LYS A 220 12.29 -8.85 10.46
N CYS A 221 12.67 -9.30 9.26
CA CYS A 221 13.99 -9.00 8.69
C CYS A 221 14.17 -7.50 8.43
N VAL A 222 13.14 -6.80 7.92
CA VAL A 222 13.17 -5.33 7.77
C VAL A 222 13.32 -4.67 9.15
N MET A 223 12.62 -5.18 10.17
CA MET A 223 12.76 -4.70 11.53
C MET A 223 14.18 -4.88 12.08
N ASP A 224 14.88 -5.97 11.77
CA ASP A 224 16.29 -6.18 12.14
C ASP A 224 17.20 -5.09 11.57
N VAL A 225 16.97 -4.71 10.30
CA VAL A 225 17.72 -3.61 9.67
C VAL A 225 17.37 -2.27 10.32
N LEU A 226 16.09 -1.99 10.57
CA LEU A 226 15.65 -0.71 11.14
C LEU A 226 16.22 -0.48 12.54
N VAL A 227 16.19 -1.47 13.43
CA VAL A 227 16.73 -1.30 14.80
C VAL A 227 18.25 -1.20 14.86
N ALA A 228 18.96 -1.60 13.80
CA ALA A 228 20.41 -1.49 13.71
C ALA A 228 20.88 -0.10 13.24
N ARG A 229 19.97 0.76 12.76
CA ARG A 229 20.30 2.12 12.32
C ARG A 229 20.50 3.05 13.51
N ASP A 230 21.41 4.00 13.38
CA ASP A 230 21.70 5.02 14.39
C ASP A 230 20.70 6.19 14.37
N ASP A 231 19.99 6.38 13.26
CA ASP A 231 18.93 7.37 13.08
C ASP A 231 17.52 6.86 13.45
N VAL A 232 17.40 5.62 13.94
CA VAL A 232 16.15 5.00 14.41
C VAL A 232 16.17 4.80 15.93
N ASP A 233 15.12 5.25 16.61
CA ASP A 233 14.87 4.91 18.01
C ASP A 233 14.25 3.50 18.09
N SER A 234 15.07 2.49 18.42
CA SER A 234 14.64 1.10 18.51
C SER A 234 13.55 0.85 19.56
N GLY A 235 13.34 1.79 20.49
CA GLY A 235 12.27 1.75 21.49
C GLY A 235 10.93 2.30 20.98
N LYS A 236 10.89 2.95 19.81
CA LYS A 236 9.73 3.68 19.28
C LYS A 236 9.46 3.36 17.82
N ILE A 237 9.10 2.10 17.57
CA ILE A 237 8.75 1.65 16.21
C ILE A 237 7.27 1.28 16.15
N GLY A 238 6.54 1.97 15.28
CA GLY A 238 5.16 1.64 14.93
C GLY A 238 5.07 0.92 13.59
N ILE A 239 3.96 0.25 13.34
CA ILE A 239 3.64 -0.31 12.02
C ILE A 239 2.31 0.25 11.52
N PHE A 240 2.23 0.53 10.22
CA PHE A 240 1.05 1.08 9.58
C PHE A 240 0.76 0.36 8.27
N GLY A 241 -0.37 -0.35 8.20
CA GLY A 241 -0.82 -1.06 7.02
C GLY A 241 -2.09 -0.46 6.41
N THR A 242 -2.18 -0.46 5.08
CA THR A 242 -3.40 -0.03 4.35
C THR A 242 -3.99 -1.13 3.49
N SER A 243 -5.33 -1.26 3.44
CA SER A 243 -6.01 -2.32 2.67
C SER A 243 -5.49 -3.70 3.10
N MET A 244 -5.07 -4.57 2.19
CA MET A 244 -4.40 -5.84 2.55
C MET A 244 -3.23 -5.66 3.54
N GLY A 245 -2.54 -4.52 3.51
CA GLY A 245 -1.50 -4.17 4.47
C GLY A 245 -2.01 -4.09 5.92
N SER A 246 -3.30 -3.81 6.15
CA SER A 246 -3.89 -3.84 7.49
C SER A 246 -3.77 -5.25 8.10
N ARG A 247 -3.93 -6.31 7.30
CA ARG A 247 -3.69 -7.69 7.75
C ARG A 247 -2.21 -7.93 8.06
N TYR A 248 -1.35 -7.61 7.10
CA TYR A 248 0.09 -7.81 7.26
C TYR A 248 0.67 -7.05 8.46
N SER A 249 0.09 -5.89 8.78
CA SER A 249 0.55 -5.08 9.93
C SER A 249 0.32 -5.81 11.25
N VAL A 250 -0.82 -6.49 11.38
CA VAL A 250 -1.14 -7.33 12.53
C VAL A 250 -0.27 -8.59 12.54
N GLU A 251 -0.10 -9.24 11.39
CA GLU A 251 0.74 -10.44 11.27
C GLU A 251 2.19 -10.19 11.69
N VAL A 252 2.77 -9.04 11.29
CA VAL A 252 4.11 -8.64 11.73
C VAL A 252 4.10 -8.30 13.23
N ALA A 253 3.17 -7.44 13.68
CA ALA A 253 3.13 -6.95 15.06
C ALA A 253 2.85 -8.05 16.10
N ALA A 254 2.10 -9.09 15.72
CA ALA A 254 1.79 -10.21 16.60
C ALA A 254 3.03 -11.05 16.98
N TYR A 255 4.05 -11.06 16.11
CA TYR A 255 5.24 -11.92 16.27
C TYR A 255 6.56 -11.13 16.40
N ASP A 256 6.48 -9.80 16.52
CA ASP A 256 7.64 -8.92 16.73
C ASP A 256 7.39 -7.90 17.86
N GLU A 257 7.90 -8.19 19.06
CA GLU A 257 7.72 -7.37 20.26
C GLU A 257 8.41 -5.99 20.20
N ARG A 258 9.19 -5.73 19.15
CA ARG A 258 9.77 -4.41 18.89
C ARG A 258 8.70 -3.41 18.41
N VAL A 259 7.61 -3.89 17.82
CA VAL A 259 6.47 -3.06 17.41
C VAL A 259 5.73 -2.56 18.64
N LYS A 260 5.60 -1.23 18.76
CA LYS A 260 4.99 -0.54 19.91
C LYS A 260 3.59 0.00 19.65
N CYS A 261 3.18 0.05 18.38
CA CYS A 261 1.79 0.28 17.99
C CYS A 261 1.55 -0.27 16.58
N CYS A 262 0.32 -0.66 16.29
CA CYS A 262 -0.10 -1.20 15.01
C CYS A 262 -1.31 -0.43 14.49
N VAL A 263 -1.27 0.00 13.23
CA VAL A 263 -2.39 0.72 12.60
C VAL A 263 -2.82 -0.01 11.33
N GLY A 264 -4.11 -0.26 11.21
CA GLY A 264 -4.77 -0.65 9.97
C GLY A 264 -5.63 0.50 9.43
N GLN A 265 -5.60 0.75 8.12
CA GLN A 265 -6.50 1.72 7.46
C GLN A 265 -7.06 1.13 6.15
N MET A 266 -8.27 1.52 5.74
CA MET A 266 -9.03 0.87 4.65
C MET A 266 -9.17 -0.62 4.95
N ALA A 267 -10.03 -0.96 5.90
CA ALA A 267 -10.03 -2.27 6.54
C ALA A 267 -10.08 -3.45 5.55
N ASN A 268 -9.20 -4.43 5.74
CA ASN A 268 -9.30 -5.75 5.12
C ASN A 268 -9.19 -6.87 6.17
N VAL A 269 -9.75 -6.67 7.36
CA VAL A 269 -9.58 -7.56 8.52
C VAL A 269 -10.74 -8.56 8.72
N CYS A 270 -11.69 -8.61 7.77
CA CYS A 270 -12.75 -9.63 7.70
C CYS A 270 -12.31 -10.83 6.85
N PRO A 271 -13.00 -11.99 6.89
CA PRO A 271 -12.66 -13.16 6.06
C PRO A 271 -12.40 -12.82 4.58
N THR A 272 -11.38 -13.46 4.01
CA THR A 272 -10.94 -13.21 2.63
C THR A 272 -11.97 -13.59 1.57
N ASP A 273 -12.99 -14.39 1.91
CA ASP A 273 -14.13 -14.68 1.04
C ASP A 273 -14.79 -13.39 0.51
N VAL A 274 -14.87 -12.34 1.33
CA VAL A 274 -15.43 -11.04 0.92
C VAL A 274 -14.65 -10.46 -0.26
N ILE A 275 -13.34 -10.28 -0.12
CA ILE A 275 -12.49 -9.69 -1.16
C ILE A 275 -12.31 -10.59 -2.39
N PHE A 276 -12.27 -11.91 -2.21
CA PHE A 276 -11.96 -12.83 -3.31
C PHE A 276 -13.18 -13.36 -4.06
N ASN A 277 -14.33 -13.52 -3.41
CA ASN A 277 -15.50 -14.15 -4.02
C ASN A 277 -16.72 -13.22 -4.13
N GLN A 278 -16.84 -12.18 -3.30
CA GLN A 278 -18.01 -11.28 -3.29
C GLN A 278 -17.73 -9.91 -3.94
N ALA A 279 -16.55 -9.35 -3.67
CA ALA A 279 -16.11 -8.08 -4.21
C ALA A 279 -15.69 -8.20 -5.70
N GLN A 280 -15.03 -7.16 -6.21
CA GLN A 280 -14.66 -7.09 -7.61
C GLN A 280 -13.79 -8.28 -8.04
N PRO A 281 -14.11 -8.98 -9.15
CA PRO A 281 -13.39 -10.19 -9.59
C PRO A 281 -11.89 -9.99 -9.88
N ASN A 282 -11.43 -8.75 -9.96
CA ASN A 282 -10.02 -8.46 -10.22
C ASN A 282 -9.13 -8.75 -9.02
N PHE A 283 -9.66 -8.66 -7.80
CA PHE A 283 -8.90 -8.81 -6.56
C PHE A 283 -8.34 -10.22 -6.40
N LYS A 284 -9.19 -11.26 -6.52
CA LYS A 284 -8.75 -12.68 -6.54
C LYS A 284 -7.67 -12.92 -7.58
N ARG A 285 -7.87 -12.42 -8.80
CA ARG A 285 -6.91 -12.59 -9.91
C ARG A 285 -5.56 -11.92 -9.63
N ILE A 286 -5.56 -10.75 -8.99
CA ILE A 286 -4.31 -10.06 -8.61
C ILE A 286 -3.61 -10.84 -7.50
N TYR A 287 -4.35 -11.30 -6.49
CA TYR A 287 -3.75 -12.02 -5.37
C TYR A 287 -3.21 -13.40 -5.77
N MET A 288 -3.93 -14.15 -6.64
CA MET A 288 -3.41 -15.35 -7.30
C MET A 288 -2.08 -15.09 -8.02
N TYR A 289 -1.95 -13.93 -8.65
CA TYR A 289 -0.70 -13.52 -9.27
C TYR A 289 0.41 -13.19 -8.26
N MET A 290 0.08 -12.66 -7.07
CA MET A 290 1.03 -12.41 -5.98
C MET A 290 1.58 -13.70 -5.38
N THR A 291 0.77 -14.75 -5.34
CA THR A 291 1.14 -16.08 -4.79
C THR A 291 1.72 -17.02 -5.84
N ASN A 292 1.60 -16.68 -7.13
CA ASN A 292 1.91 -17.53 -8.27
C ASN A 292 1.08 -18.84 -8.30
N ILE A 293 -0.11 -18.82 -7.72
CA ILE A 293 -1.11 -19.89 -7.82
C ILE A 293 -2.00 -19.61 -9.04
N ASP A 294 -2.15 -20.58 -9.95
CA ASP A 294 -3.00 -20.43 -11.15
C ASP A 294 -4.27 -21.30 -11.15
N ASP A 295 -4.41 -22.21 -10.18
CA ASP A 295 -5.61 -22.98 -9.93
C ASP A 295 -6.50 -22.31 -8.87
N GLU A 296 -7.78 -22.10 -9.19
CA GLU A 296 -8.71 -21.42 -8.27
C GLU A 296 -9.04 -22.25 -7.02
N ALA A 297 -9.06 -23.58 -7.12
CA ALA A 297 -9.38 -24.43 -5.96
C ALA A 297 -8.19 -24.53 -4.99
N GLU A 298 -6.97 -24.57 -5.53
CA GLU A 298 -5.74 -24.39 -4.74
C GLU A 298 -5.73 -23.02 -4.05
N PHE A 299 -6.12 -21.96 -4.77
CA PHE A 299 -6.19 -20.62 -4.21
C PHE A 299 -7.24 -20.48 -3.10
N ASP A 300 -8.41 -21.12 -3.24
CA ASP A 300 -9.44 -21.10 -2.21
C ASP A 300 -8.95 -21.78 -0.92
N THR A 301 -8.22 -22.90 -1.04
CA THR A 301 -7.57 -23.55 0.11
C THR A 301 -6.53 -22.64 0.75
N TYR A 302 -5.71 -21.97 -0.07
CA TYR A 302 -4.74 -20.98 0.39
C TYR A 302 -5.39 -19.80 1.12
N ALA A 303 -6.55 -19.32 0.63
CA ALA A 303 -7.28 -18.21 1.23
C ALA A 303 -7.82 -18.57 2.63
N ASP A 304 -8.33 -19.79 2.81
CA ASP A 304 -8.73 -20.32 4.12
C ASP A 304 -7.54 -20.36 5.10
N GLU A 305 -6.38 -20.87 4.65
CA GLU A 305 -5.15 -20.90 5.47
C GLU A 305 -4.64 -19.49 5.82
N MET A 306 -4.81 -18.53 4.90
CA MET A 306 -4.47 -17.13 5.13
C MET A 306 -5.36 -16.51 6.21
N ASP A 307 -6.65 -16.84 6.23
CA ASP A 307 -7.55 -16.40 7.29
C ASP A 307 -7.20 -17.03 8.64
N ASP A 308 -6.93 -18.35 8.69
CA ASP A 308 -6.51 -19.03 9.91
C ASP A 308 -5.25 -18.40 10.51
N PHE A 309 -4.24 -18.11 9.66
CA PHE A 309 -3.01 -17.45 10.10
C PHE A 309 -3.29 -16.03 10.63
N PHE A 310 -4.07 -15.23 9.90
CA PHE A 310 -4.40 -13.85 10.28
C PHE A 310 -5.18 -13.79 11.61
N PHE A 311 -6.21 -14.61 11.77
CA PHE A 311 -6.99 -14.63 13.01
C PHE A 311 -6.19 -15.17 14.20
N SER A 312 -5.24 -16.08 13.97
CA SER A 312 -4.27 -16.51 14.98
C SER A 312 -3.29 -15.39 15.35
N ALA A 313 -2.81 -14.61 14.38
CA ALA A 313 -1.99 -13.43 14.66
C ALA A 313 -2.75 -12.40 15.51
N GLY A 314 -4.04 -12.17 15.21
CA GLY A 314 -4.91 -11.32 16.02
C GLY A 314 -5.00 -11.75 17.49
N ASP A 315 -5.08 -13.06 17.77
CA ASP A 315 -5.10 -13.59 19.13
C ASP A 315 -3.79 -13.34 19.90
N ASN A 316 -2.69 -13.15 19.18
CA ASN A 316 -1.34 -12.94 19.71
C ASN A 316 -0.91 -11.46 19.70
N LEU A 317 -1.70 -10.56 19.09
CA LEU A 317 -1.38 -9.13 19.04
C LEU A 317 -1.39 -8.54 20.45
N LYS A 318 -0.25 -7.95 20.86
CA LYS A 318 -0.08 -7.27 22.16
C LYS A 318 0.02 -5.76 22.04
N ALA A 319 0.54 -5.25 20.93
CA ALA A 319 0.73 -3.82 20.71
C ALA A 319 -0.63 -3.10 20.62
N PRO A 320 -0.73 -1.84 21.10
CA PRO A 320 -1.91 -1.01 20.86
C PRO A 320 -2.27 -0.96 19.38
N TYR A 321 -3.55 -1.19 19.09
CA TYR A 321 -4.07 -1.30 17.72
C TYR A 321 -5.07 -0.20 17.40
N LEU A 322 -4.85 0.53 16.31
CA LEU A 322 -5.86 1.42 15.71
C LEU A 322 -6.35 0.83 14.40
N LEU A 323 -7.67 0.75 14.22
CA LEU A 323 -8.29 0.50 12.93
C LEU A 323 -9.05 1.73 12.47
N VAL A 324 -8.76 2.19 11.25
CA VAL A 324 -9.51 3.23 10.55
C VAL A 324 -10.25 2.61 9.39
N ALA A 325 -11.58 2.59 9.45
CA ALA A 325 -12.46 1.92 8.50
C ALA A 325 -13.55 2.85 7.99
N GLY A 326 -14.05 2.58 6.78
CA GLY A 326 -15.24 3.23 6.23
C GLY A 326 -16.46 2.35 6.44
N GLU A 327 -17.60 2.95 6.79
CA GLU A 327 -18.85 2.21 7.03
C GLU A 327 -19.35 1.46 5.78
N LEU A 328 -19.08 2.00 4.59
CA LEU A 328 -19.48 1.42 3.32
C LEU A 328 -18.36 0.60 2.65
N ASP A 329 -17.29 0.25 3.37
CA ASP A 329 -16.19 -0.54 2.82
C ASP A 329 -16.68 -1.94 2.38
N GLU A 330 -16.74 -2.17 1.07
CA GLU A 330 -17.17 -3.46 0.50
C GLU A 330 -16.22 -4.62 0.83
N LEU A 331 -14.98 -4.32 1.23
CA LEU A 331 -13.95 -5.32 1.52
C LEU A 331 -13.89 -5.71 2.99
N CYS A 332 -14.58 -4.98 3.87
CA CYS A 332 -14.68 -5.29 5.28
C CYS A 332 -15.91 -4.60 5.90
N PRO A 333 -17.09 -5.23 5.83
CA PRO A 333 -18.32 -4.65 6.35
C PRO A 333 -18.23 -4.31 7.86
N PRO A 334 -19.02 -3.33 8.36
CA PRO A 334 -18.97 -2.90 9.76
C PRO A 334 -19.15 -4.04 10.78
N ASP A 335 -20.02 -5.02 10.49
CA ASP A 335 -20.22 -6.17 11.37
C ASP A 335 -18.95 -7.02 11.53
N ASP A 336 -18.15 -7.14 10.47
CA ASP A 336 -16.89 -7.89 10.53
C ASP A 336 -15.76 -7.07 11.15
N VAL A 337 -15.76 -5.74 10.96
CA VAL A 337 -14.90 -4.81 11.71
C VAL A 337 -15.17 -4.96 13.21
N GLU A 338 -16.43 -4.97 13.63
CA GLU A 338 -16.82 -5.16 15.02
C GLU A 338 -16.40 -6.53 15.56
N LYS A 339 -16.63 -7.62 14.82
CA LYS A 339 -16.14 -8.95 15.22
C LYS A 339 -14.62 -8.97 15.40
N TRP A 340 -13.88 -8.34 14.49
CA TRP A 340 -12.43 -8.23 14.57
C TRP A 340 -11.99 -7.46 15.81
N ILE A 341 -12.50 -6.25 16.02
CA ILE A 341 -12.16 -5.42 17.18
C ILE A 341 -12.49 -6.16 18.49
N ASN A 342 -13.65 -6.81 18.57
CA ASN A 342 -14.05 -7.59 19.76
C ASN A 342 -13.19 -8.84 20.01
N ARG A 343 -12.51 -9.39 18.98
CA ARG A 343 -11.59 -10.53 19.13
C ARG A 343 -10.28 -10.13 19.82
N LEU A 344 -9.81 -8.91 19.59
CA LEU A 344 -8.52 -8.45 20.07
C LEU A 344 -8.48 -8.26 21.59
N LYS A 345 -7.36 -8.66 22.19
CA LYS A 345 -7.10 -8.58 23.64
C LYS A 345 -6.12 -7.45 24.02
N CYS A 346 -5.55 -6.77 23.04
CA CYS A 346 -4.67 -5.63 23.23
C CYS A 346 -5.47 -4.32 23.43
N PRO A 347 -4.81 -3.25 23.90
CA PRO A 347 -5.33 -1.90 23.77
C PRO A 347 -5.78 -1.65 22.33
N LYS A 348 -6.98 -1.14 22.12
CA LYS A 348 -7.56 -1.02 20.78
C LYS A 348 -8.44 0.21 20.61
N GLU A 349 -8.47 0.68 19.38
CA GLU A 349 -9.23 1.86 18.98
C GLU A 349 -9.80 1.65 17.57
N LEU A 350 -11.04 2.07 17.38
CA LEU A 350 -11.74 2.04 16.09
C LEU A 350 -12.16 3.46 15.72
N TRP A 351 -11.75 3.92 14.55
CA TRP A 351 -12.31 5.09 13.88
C TRP A 351 -13.14 4.62 12.68
N MET A 352 -14.45 4.63 12.84
CA MET A 352 -15.41 4.32 11.78
C MET A 352 -15.87 5.62 11.12
N TYR A 353 -15.57 5.80 9.84
CA TYR A 353 -16.06 6.95 9.08
C TYR A 353 -17.39 6.61 8.41
N GLU A 354 -18.43 7.36 8.74
CA GLU A 354 -19.80 7.18 8.22
C GLU A 354 -19.85 7.45 6.72
N ASP A 355 -20.66 6.70 5.97
CA ASP A 355 -20.83 6.87 4.52
C ASP A 355 -19.55 6.77 3.64
N VAL A 356 -18.40 6.37 4.20
CA VAL A 356 -17.13 6.28 3.48
C VAL A 356 -16.91 4.89 2.89
N PHE A 357 -16.50 4.84 1.62
CA PHE A 357 -16.23 3.60 0.86
C PHE A 357 -14.72 3.25 0.83
N HIS A 358 -14.35 2.07 0.31
CA HIS A 358 -12.95 1.71 0.00
C HIS A 358 -12.47 2.41 -1.30
N PRO A 359 -11.59 3.44 -1.25
CA PRO A 359 -10.38 3.48 -0.43
C PRO A 359 -10.29 4.75 0.46
N MET A 360 -11.41 5.26 0.96
CA MET A 360 -11.48 6.38 1.90
C MET A 360 -10.77 7.65 1.42
N GLY A 361 -10.81 7.94 0.12
CA GLY A 361 -9.98 8.99 -0.46
C GLY A 361 -10.48 10.40 -0.18
N GLU A 362 -11.79 10.56 0.00
CA GLU A 362 -12.47 11.80 0.40
C GLU A 362 -12.01 12.30 1.77
N VAL A 363 -11.71 11.38 2.69
CA VAL A 363 -11.28 11.65 4.07
C VAL A 363 -9.78 11.44 4.29
N THR A 364 -9.05 10.99 3.27
CA THR A 364 -7.61 10.73 3.37
C THR A 364 -6.81 11.95 3.87
N PRO A 365 -7.08 13.21 3.43
CA PRO A 365 -6.38 14.39 3.94
C PRO A 365 -6.53 14.62 5.45
N ASP A 366 -7.62 14.16 6.05
CA ASP A 366 -7.87 14.28 7.49
C ASP A 366 -7.34 13.06 8.27
N ILE A 367 -7.44 11.88 7.66
CA ILE A 367 -7.03 10.61 8.28
C ILE A 367 -5.52 10.53 8.46
N TYR A 368 -4.69 10.87 7.46
CA TYR A 368 -3.23 10.66 7.58
C TYR A 368 -2.57 11.54 8.66
N PRO A 369 -2.88 12.85 8.79
CA PRO A 369 -2.41 13.65 9.91
C PRO A 369 -2.84 13.05 11.26
N ALA A 370 -4.10 12.66 11.39
CA ALA A 370 -4.63 12.08 12.63
C ALA A 370 -3.97 10.74 12.99
N ILE A 371 -3.76 9.85 12.02
CA ILE A 371 -3.02 8.59 12.22
C ILE A 371 -1.59 8.88 12.67
N ALA A 372 -0.92 9.84 12.04
CA ALA A 372 0.46 10.19 12.40
C ALA A 372 0.54 10.75 13.84
N ASP A 373 -0.44 11.56 14.25
CA ASP A 373 -0.56 12.04 15.63
C ASP A 373 -0.82 10.89 16.62
N TRP A 374 -1.76 9.98 16.30
CA TRP A 374 -2.06 8.82 17.13
C TRP A 374 -0.85 7.90 17.31
N ILE A 375 -0.10 7.63 16.23
CA ILE A 375 1.13 6.83 16.28
C ILE A 375 2.16 7.52 17.18
N LEU A 376 2.42 8.82 16.96
CA LEU A 376 3.43 9.54 17.74
C LEU A 376 3.07 9.61 19.22
N GLU A 377 1.81 9.87 19.55
CA GLU A 377 1.31 9.87 20.92
C GLU A 377 1.50 8.49 21.57
N THR A 378 1.09 7.42 20.87
CA THR A 378 1.20 6.05 21.37
C THR A 378 2.66 5.63 21.55
N LEU A 379 3.56 5.99 20.63
CA LEU A 379 5.00 5.70 20.76
C LEU A 379 5.66 6.44 21.92
N ASN A 380 5.14 7.62 22.30
CA ASN A 380 5.69 8.41 23.39
C ASN A 380 5.12 8.02 24.76
N ASN A 381 3.82 7.72 24.82
CA ASN A 381 3.08 7.62 26.07
C ASN A 381 2.54 6.21 26.34
N GLY A 382 2.53 5.32 25.34
CA GLY A 382 1.79 4.07 25.38
C GLY A 382 0.27 4.28 25.36
N ARG A 383 -0.49 3.19 25.50
CA ARG A 383 -1.92 3.21 25.78
C ARG A 383 -2.18 2.33 27.02
N PRO A 384 -3.17 2.67 27.87
CA PRO A 384 -3.58 1.82 28.98
C PRO A 384 -3.98 0.41 28.51
N ASP A 385 -3.75 -0.61 29.35
CA ASP A 385 -4.10 -2.00 29.04
C ASP A 385 -5.62 -2.20 28.78
N ASP A 386 -6.46 -1.36 29.37
CA ASP A 386 -7.92 -1.35 29.24
C ASP A 386 -8.45 -0.36 28.19
N HIS A 387 -7.58 0.23 27.36
CA HIS A 387 -7.99 1.14 26.28
C HIS A 387 -8.83 0.41 25.23
N ASP A 388 -10.10 0.77 25.13
CA ASP A 388 -11.06 0.28 24.13
C ASP A 388 -11.96 1.45 23.73
N VAL A 389 -11.57 2.13 22.64
CA VAL A 389 -12.24 3.36 22.18
C VAL A 389 -12.87 3.13 20.81
N ARG A 390 -14.08 3.65 20.62
CA ARG A 390 -14.81 3.60 19.34
C ARG A 390 -15.33 4.98 19.00
N GLU A 391 -14.94 5.48 17.85
CA GLU A 391 -15.35 6.77 17.34
C GLU A 391 -16.04 6.59 16.00
N TYR A 392 -17.24 7.15 15.91
CA TYR A 392 -17.94 7.34 14.64
C TYR A 392 -17.67 8.78 14.19
N ARG A 393 -17.17 8.93 12.97
CA ARG A 393 -16.69 10.19 12.43
C ARG A 393 -17.43 10.53 11.15
N GLU A 394 -17.84 11.79 11.04
CA GLU A 394 -18.37 12.33 9.80
C GLU A 394 -17.24 12.52 8.76
N PRO A 395 -17.52 12.35 7.45
CA PRO A 395 -16.57 12.59 6.36
C PRO A 395 -16.07 14.03 6.20
#